data_AF-R6VV05-F1
#
_entry.id   AF-R6VV05-F1
#
_cell.length_a   1.000
_cell.length_b   1.000
_cell.length_c   1.000
_cell.angle_alpha   90.00
_cell.angle_beta   90.00
_cell.angle_gamma   90.00
#
_symmetry.space_group_name_H-M   'P 1'
#
loop_
_entity.id
_entity.type
_entity.pdbx_description
1 polymer ?
#
loop_
_entity_poly.entity_id
_entity_poly.type
_entity_poly.pdbx_seq_one_letter_code
_entity_poly.pdbx_strand_id
1 'polypeptide(L)' 'MKAGTAQKLMLNMLSTAVMIRLGRVEGNRMVHMQLTNDKLVARGTRMVAEAAGLTDDEARTLLLRWGSVKEALEHCND' A
#
# COMPACT_ATOMS: atom_id res chain seq x y z
N MET A 1 -13.27 -25.79 -15.59
CA MET A 1 -12.13 -24.94 -15.15
C MET A 1 -12.14 -23.51 -15.69
N LYS A 2 -12.86 -23.16 -16.78
CA LYS A 2 -12.84 -21.79 -17.38
C LYS A 2 -13.74 -20.77 -16.66
N ALA A 3 -14.94 -21.17 -16.24
CA ALA A 3 -15.90 -20.28 -15.59
C ALA A 3 -15.37 -19.69 -14.27
N GLY A 4 -14.68 -20.52 -13.45
CA GLY A 4 -14.10 -20.06 -12.18
C GLY A 4 -12.99 -19.00 -12.38
N THR A 5 -12.14 -19.17 -13.40
CA THR A 5 -11.11 -18.16 -13.73
C THR A 5 -11.75 -16.84 -14.18
N ALA A 6 -12.78 -16.91 -15.03
CA ALA A 6 -13.51 -15.71 -15.48
C ALA A 6 -14.15 -14.96 -14.30
N GLN A 7 -14.80 -15.69 -13.38
CA GLN A 7 -15.37 -15.11 -12.17
C GLN A 7 -14.31 -14.43 -11.29
N LYS A 8 -13.18 -15.10 -11.05
CA LYS A 8 -12.07 -14.53 -10.27
C LYS A 8 -11.55 -13.23 -10.90
N LEU A 9 -11.38 -13.20 -12.22
CA LEU A 9 -10.92 -11.99 -12.92
C LEU A 9 -11.93 -10.86 -12.77
N MET A 10 -13.23 -11.12 -12.98
CA MET A 10 -14.27 -10.10 -12.80
C MET A 10 -14.32 -9.56 -11.37
N LEU A 11 -14.29 -10.43 -10.36
CA LEU A 11 -14.30 -10.03 -8.95
C LEU A 11 -13.05 -9.23 -8.57
N ASN A 12 -11.88 -9.62 -9.06
CA ASN A 12 -10.64 -8.87 -8.85
C ASN A 12 -10.69 -7.48 -9.51
N MET A 13 -11.23 -7.39 -10.74
CA MET A 13 -11.39 -6.10 -11.43
C MET A 13 -12.35 -5.17 -10.69
N LEU A 14 -13.52 -5.67 -10.29
CA LEU A 14 -14.53 -4.88 -9.57
C LEU A 14 -13.99 -4.37 -8.23
N SER A 15 -13.44 -5.26 -7.40
CA SER A 15 -12.88 -4.87 -6.09
C SER A 15 -11.72 -3.88 -6.24
N THR A 16 -10.81 -4.10 -7.18
CA THR A 16 -9.68 -3.18 -7.44
C THR A 16 -10.17 -1.81 -7.90
N ALA A 17 -11.13 -1.76 -8.83
CA ALA A 17 -11.70 -0.50 -9.30
C ALA A 17 -12.36 0.31 -8.18
N VAL A 18 -13.11 -0.36 -7.29
CA VAL A 18 -13.71 0.29 -6.11
C VAL A 18 -12.63 0.82 -5.16
N MET A 19 -11.58 0.04 -4.87
CA MET A 19 -10.51 0.47 -3.97
C MET A 19 -9.73 1.68 -4.51
N ILE A 20 -9.52 1.75 -5.84
CA ILE A 20 -8.92 2.93 -6.49
C ILE A 20 -9.83 4.15 -6.31
N ARG A 21 -11.15 4.02 -6.56
CA ARG A 21 -12.11 5.13 -6.42
C ARG A 21 -12.25 5.63 -4.98
N LEU A 22 -12.04 4.77 -4.00
CA LEU A 22 -12.01 5.13 -2.57
C LEU A 22 -10.69 5.77 -2.12
N GLY A 23 -9.74 6.00 -3.02
CA GLY A 23 -8.43 6.59 -2.69
C GLY A 23 -7.52 5.64 -1.91
N ARG A 24 -7.78 4.32 -1.93
CA ARG A 24 -6.94 3.32 -1.25
C ARG A 24 -5.68 2.92 -2.02
N VAL A 25 -5.56 3.41 -3.25
CA VAL A 25 -4.45 3.19 -4.17
C VAL A 25 -4.08 4.54 -4.77
N GLU A 26 -2.79 4.88 -4.73
CA GLU A 26 -2.22 6.07 -5.35
C GLU A 26 -1.20 5.66 -6.39
N GLY A 27 -1.39 6.07 -7.65
CA GLY A 27 -0.65 5.54 -8.78
C GLY A 27 -0.79 4.02 -8.88
N ASN A 28 0.31 3.29 -8.63
CA ASN A 28 0.35 1.83 -8.57
C ASN A 28 0.64 1.29 -7.15
N ARG A 29 0.59 2.15 -6.12
CA ARG A 29 0.92 1.82 -4.73
C ARG A 29 -0.34 1.66 -3.89
N MET A 30 -0.39 0.59 -3.09
CA MET A 30 -1.49 0.34 -2.16
C MET A 30 -1.20 1.02 -0.83
N VAL A 31 -1.66 2.27 -0.68
CA VAL A 31 -1.23 3.15 0.43
C VAL A 31 -1.93 2.84 1.77
N HIS A 32 -3.09 2.18 1.74
CA HIS A 32 -3.83 1.70 2.93
C HIS A 32 -3.65 0.19 3.20
N MET A 33 -2.45 -0.33 2.97
CA MET A 33 -2.13 -1.74 3.23
C MET A 33 -2.01 -2.02 4.72
N GLN A 34 -2.57 -3.15 5.17
CA GLN A 34 -2.43 -3.61 6.55
C GLN A 34 -1.06 -4.26 6.78
N LEU A 35 -0.31 -3.80 7.78
CA LEU A 35 1.04 -4.25 8.09
C LEU A 35 1.04 -5.48 9.02
N THR A 36 0.49 -6.61 8.56
CA THR A 36 0.27 -7.79 9.42
C THR A 36 1.43 -8.77 9.50
N ASN A 37 2.48 -8.58 8.69
CA ASN A 37 3.67 -9.44 8.69
C ASN A 37 4.90 -8.68 8.15
N ASP A 38 6.08 -9.23 8.39
CA ASP A 38 7.36 -8.61 8.03
C ASP A 38 7.51 -8.33 6.54
N LYS A 39 6.92 -9.16 5.67
CA LYS A 39 6.93 -8.91 4.21
C LYS A 39 6.15 -7.64 3.86
N LEU A 40 4.99 -7.43 4.49
CA LEU A 40 4.17 -6.24 4.26
C LEU A 40 4.81 -5.00 4.89
N VAL A 41 5.46 -5.13 6.05
CA VAL A 41 6.29 -4.06 6.65
C VAL A 41 7.42 -3.68 5.70
N ALA A 42 8.23 -4.63 5.24
CA ALA A 42 9.34 -4.36 4.32
C ALA A 42 8.87 -3.79 2.96
N ARG A 43 7.69 -4.18 2.48
CA ARG A 43 7.09 -3.58 1.28
C ARG A 43 6.67 -2.13 1.53
N GLY A 44 6.01 -1.86 2.66
CA GLY A 44 5.61 -0.51 3.04
C GLY A 44 6.82 0.41 3.25
N THR A 45 7.87 -0.08 3.90
CA THR A 45 9.12 0.67 4.14
C THR A 45 9.71 1.16 2.81
N ARG A 46 9.85 0.27 1.83
CA ARG A 46 10.33 0.64 0.49
C ARG A 46 9.42 1.66 -0.20
N MET A 47 8.10 1.50 -0.08
CA MET A 47 7.16 2.47 -0.66
C MET A 47 7.33 3.87 -0.07
N VAL A 48 7.54 3.97 1.25
CA VAL A 48 7.75 5.24 1.94
C VAL A 48 9.13 5.82 1.58
N ALA A 49 10.19 5.01 1.64
CA ALA A 49 11.55 5.42 1.29
C ALA A 49 11.63 5.97 -0.14
N GLU A 50 11.06 5.25 -1.13
CA GLU A 50 11.02 5.70 -2.53
C GLU A 50 10.20 6.97 -2.75
N ALA A 51 9.12 7.17 -1.98
CA ALA A 51 8.22 8.31 -2.16
C ALA A 51 8.75 9.58 -1.48
N ALA A 52 9.38 9.44 -0.31
CA ALA A 52 9.89 10.56 0.48
C ALA A 52 11.40 10.81 0.28
N GLY A 53 12.13 9.91 -0.40
CA GLY A 53 13.58 10.01 -0.55
C GLY A 53 14.37 9.74 0.74
N LEU A 54 13.77 9.00 1.69
CA LEU A 54 14.36 8.66 2.98
C LEU A 54 15.17 7.37 2.91
N THR A 55 16.00 7.14 3.94
CA THR A 55 16.62 5.83 4.15
C THR A 55 15.58 4.77 4.58
N ASP A 56 15.86 3.49 4.33
CA ASP A 56 14.98 2.39 4.73
C ASP A 56 14.72 2.38 6.26
N ASP A 57 15.70 2.74 7.08
CA ASP A 57 15.56 2.77 8.54
C ASP A 57 14.64 3.91 9.02
N GLU A 58 14.78 5.10 8.45
CA GLU A 58 13.90 6.24 8.71
C GLU A 58 12.47 5.95 8.25
N ALA A 59 12.33 5.45 7.02
CA ALA A 59 11.05 5.08 6.43
C ALA A 59 10.34 3.98 7.24
N ARG A 60 11.08 2.98 7.74
CA ARG A 60 10.55 1.92 8.60
C ARG A 60 10.07 2.48 9.93
N THR A 61 10.83 3.38 10.54
CA THR A 61 10.46 4.02 11.81
C THR A 61 9.17 4.82 11.65
N LEU A 62 9.08 5.63 10.58
CA LEU A 62 7.91 6.43 10.26
C LEU A 62 6.67 5.57 9.97
N LEU A 63 6.85 4.51 9.18
CA LEU A 63 5.78 3.58 8.84
C LEU A 63 5.22 2.85 10.07
N LEU A 64 6.09 2.40 10.98
CA LEU A 64 5.65 1.73 12.21
C LEU A 64 4.98 2.69 13.20
N ARG A 65 5.34 3.98 13.16
CA ARG A 65 4.72 5.02 13.98
C ARG A 65 3.28 5.31 13.57
N TRP A 66 3.04 5.45 12.26
CA TRP A 66 1.75 5.88 11.71
C TRP A 66 0.88 4.74 11.18
N GLY A 67 1.43 3.53 11.05
CA GLY A 67 0.68 2.30 10.78
C GLY A 67 0.19 2.12 9.34
N SER A 68 0.30 3.13 8.48
CA SER A 68 0.01 3.02 7.05
C SER A 68 0.96 3.87 6.20
N VAL A 69 1.09 3.52 4.92
CA VAL A 69 1.99 4.22 3.98
C VAL A 69 1.48 5.65 3.73
N LYS A 70 0.16 5.83 3.63
CA LYS A 70 -0.43 7.16 3.39
C LYS A 70 -0.12 8.13 4.55
N GLU A 71 -0.49 7.74 5.77
CA GLU A 71 -0.29 8.56 6.97
C GLU A 71 1.21 8.84 7.19
N ALA A 72 2.07 7.86 6.92
CA ALA A 72 3.52 8.04 7.01
C ALA A 72 4.03 9.10 6.01
N LEU A 73 3.49 9.16 4.79
CA LEU A 73 3.89 10.16 3.79
C LEU A 73 3.32 11.54 4.07
N GLU A 74 2.10 11.64 4.58
CA GLU A 74 1.49 12.91 4.97
C GLU A 74 2.29 13.57 6.10
N HIS A 75 2.69 12.79 7.12
CA HIS A 75 3.51 13.27 8.24
C HIS A 75 5.02 13.31 7.98
N CYS A 76 5.46 13.04 6.75
CA CYS A 76 6.87 13.20 6.36
C CYS A 76 7.21 14.64 5.94
N ASN A 77 6.20 15.44 5.57
CA ASN A 77 6.37 16.79 5.02
C ASN A 77 6.16 17.92 6.06
N ASP A 78 5.93 17.56 7.34
CA ASP A 78 5.88 18.48 8.48
C ASP A 78 7.23 18.50 9.22
#